data_AF-A0A7C5LZS3-F1
#
_entry.id   AF-A0A7C5LZS3-F1
#
_cell.length_a   1.000
_cell.length_b   1.000
_cell.length_c   1.000
_cell.angle_alpha   90.00
_cell.angle_beta   90.00
_cell.angle_gamma   90.00
#
_symmetry.space_group_name_H-M   'P 1'
#
loop_
_entity.id
_entity.type
_entity.pdbx_description
1 polymer ?
#
loop_
_entity_poly.entity_id
_entity_poly.type
_entity_poly.pdbx_seq_one_letter_code
_entity_poly.pdbx_strand_id
1 'polypeptide(L)'
;MSRLLPRILLVPVLVLLLAGLPAIAPGQDSADPSTTPAASTAQDTPEAGPDYAAWDVVATRAEAALSAGRASDQALLDLRRELVDWRSQFDAVVSQSDLRVSTLKAQIATLGPAPADGESEPAVLTERRAALEQQLAEAEAPLKAAQEARARADTLIRAIDATLRERQTDALLQIGPSPLDVTAWPQAAQDLFATLHAAWAEVVSAWGTDVQRTELRRDLPLVIFYAMLALALLTRGRGWVIRVGAGIRSHSHGHLRGVWGFVLSLGQVAAPLAGIYALVAALNRAGVLGLRGQVLTDSLPLLGLSTFVAAWLGDRVFGVGIGTWSILNLDQKERTQGRVVSTLLGLFFGLFLSLQAIATYEGWSDQTRAILDFPLLAGAGVMLVRLGQLLRRHALNLGDDSDAANFLNRVLALAGRAVVAAGIIGPVLAAIGYEALAQGFVFRTGMTLALVGALAVLHRFYTNLYGLVMRLDQKAATQALVPVLVSFLTFLAALPVVALIWGARVVDLWEV
;
A
#
# COMPACT_ATOMS: atom_id res chain seq x y z
N MET A 1 23.77 27.14 0.86
CA MET A 1 22.85 26.26 1.61
C MET A 1 21.71 25.75 0.71
N SER A 2 22.03 25.06 -0.39
CA SER A 2 21.11 24.89 -1.54
C SER A 2 21.01 23.47 -2.13
N ARG A 3 21.31 22.41 -1.36
CA ARG A 3 21.25 21.03 -1.88
C ARG A 3 20.39 20.03 -1.09
N LEU A 4 19.66 20.46 -0.06
CA LEU A 4 18.88 19.55 0.80
C LEU A 4 17.35 19.69 0.69
N LEU A 5 16.82 20.74 0.05
CA LEU A 5 15.37 20.95 -0.04
C LEU A 5 14.58 19.97 -0.94
N PRO A 6 15.10 19.36 -2.03
CA PRO A 6 14.26 18.52 -2.89
C PRO A 6 14.00 17.11 -2.31
N ARG A 7 14.84 16.63 -1.38
CA ARG A 7 14.67 15.30 -0.75
C ARG A 7 13.70 15.29 0.44
N ILE A 8 13.51 16.44 1.11
CA ILE A 8 12.68 16.53 2.33
C ILE A 8 11.18 16.72 2.00
N LEU A 9 10.83 17.12 0.78
CA LEU A 9 9.44 17.38 0.37
C LEU A 9 8.77 16.26 -0.45
N LEU A 10 9.52 15.25 -0.89
CA LEU A 10 9.01 14.09 -1.64
C LEU A 10 8.42 12.99 -0.73
N VAL A 11 8.97 12.85 0.48
CA VAL A 11 8.60 11.81 1.46
C VAL A 11 7.20 11.97 2.08
N PRO A 12 6.69 13.16 2.45
CA PRO A 12 5.45 13.24 3.24
C PRO A 12 4.19 12.85 2.45
N VAL A 13 4.18 12.97 1.12
CA VAL A 13 3.02 12.58 0.29
C VAL A 13 2.99 11.08 0.05
N LEU A 14 4.16 10.48 -0.20
CA LEU A 14 4.28 9.03 -0.32
C LEU A 14 3.97 8.36 1.03
N VAL A 15 4.42 8.94 2.15
CA VAL A 15 4.10 8.48 3.50
C VAL A 15 2.62 8.66 3.84
N LEU A 16 1.94 9.73 3.42
CA LEU A 16 0.48 9.88 3.62
C LEU A 16 -0.35 8.93 2.75
N LEU A 17 0.12 8.58 1.55
CA LEU A 17 -0.51 7.56 0.69
C LEU A 17 -0.21 6.13 1.17
N LEU A 18 1.01 5.87 1.64
CA LEU A 18 1.42 4.58 2.22
C LEU A 18 0.76 4.35 3.58
N ALA A 19 0.59 5.38 4.41
CA ALA A 19 -0.13 5.29 5.68
C ALA A 19 -1.65 5.13 5.52
N GLY A 20 -2.18 5.40 4.32
CA GLY A 20 -3.59 5.20 3.96
C GLY A 20 -3.92 3.83 3.36
N LEU A 21 -2.92 2.98 3.11
CA LEU A 21 -3.15 1.56 2.85
C LEU A 21 -3.47 0.91 4.20
N PRO A 22 -4.69 0.38 4.43
CA PRO A 22 -4.88 -0.50 5.57
C PRO A 22 -3.94 -1.68 5.37
N ALA A 23 -2.96 -1.83 6.26
CA ALA A 23 -2.31 -3.11 6.43
C ALA A 23 -3.40 -4.07 6.89
N ILE A 24 -3.96 -4.86 5.97
CA ILE A 24 -4.71 -6.06 6.32
C ILE A 24 -3.65 -7.03 6.85
N ALA A 25 -3.28 -6.83 8.11
CA ALA A 25 -2.42 -7.72 8.85
C ALA A 25 -3.30 -8.83 9.42
N PRO A 26 -3.00 -10.12 9.19
CA PRO A 26 -3.59 -11.19 9.98
C PRO A 26 -3.15 -11.04 11.45
N GLY A 27 -4.08 -11.36 12.36
CA GLY A 27 -4.00 -11.07 13.80
C GLY A 27 -2.67 -11.43 14.47
N GLN A 28 -2.17 -10.50 15.28
CA GLN A 28 -1.04 -10.71 16.18
C GLN A 28 -1.57 -11.04 17.57
N ASP A 29 -1.41 -12.29 17.99
CA ASP A 29 -1.43 -12.64 19.40
C ASP A 29 -0.23 -11.98 20.09
N SER A 30 -0.55 -11.34 21.21
CA SER A 30 0.37 -10.60 22.06
C SER A 30 1.42 -11.50 22.71
N ALA A 31 2.70 -11.18 22.48
CA ALA A 31 3.82 -11.52 23.36
C ALA A 31 4.83 -10.36 23.37
N ASP A 32 5.16 -9.89 24.57
CA ASP A 32 6.13 -8.83 24.89
C ASP A 32 7.20 -9.45 25.82
N PRO A 33 8.34 -8.81 26.14
CA PRO A 33 9.29 -8.07 25.30
C PRO A 33 10.74 -8.51 25.59
N SER A 34 11.56 -8.82 24.59
CA SER A 34 13.02 -8.56 24.62
C SER A 34 13.74 -9.18 23.42
N THR A 35 13.97 -8.39 22.39
CA THR A 35 15.21 -8.48 21.59
C THR A 35 15.44 -7.14 20.91
N THR A 36 16.37 -6.38 21.47
CA THR A 36 17.06 -5.27 20.83
C THR A 36 17.52 -5.69 19.42
N PRO A 37 17.35 -4.86 18.37
CA PRO A 37 17.92 -5.17 17.07
C PRO A 37 19.43 -5.07 17.18
N ALA A 38 20.12 -6.21 17.23
CA ALA A 38 21.55 -6.26 17.11
C ALA A 38 21.92 -5.78 15.70
N ALA A 39 22.71 -4.71 15.68
CA ALA A 39 23.31 -4.15 14.50
C ALA A 39 24.01 -5.24 13.67
N SER A 40 23.95 -5.07 12.35
CA SER A 40 24.70 -5.82 11.36
C SER A 40 26.19 -5.91 11.73
N THR A 41 26.61 -7.08 12.22
CA THR A 41 28.03 -7.44 12.23
C THR A 41 28.37 -8.04 10.88
N ALA A 42 28.71 -7.17 9.93
CA ALA A 42 29.47 -7.56 8.77
C ALA A 42 30.92 -7.77 9.21
N GLN A 43 31.27 -9.02 9.55
CA GLN A 43 32.64 -9.54 9.54
C GLN A 43 32.58 -11.02 9.96
N ASP A 44 32.69 -11.92 8.98
CA ASP A 44 33.53 -13.10 9.10
C ASP A 44 33.91 -13.60 7.68
N THR A 45 35.22 -13.77 7.53
CA THR A 45 36.06 -14.37 6.47
C THR A 45 35.38 -15.04 5.26
N PRO A 46 35.72 -14.65 4.01
CA PRO A 46 35.25 -15.31 2.79
C PRO A 46 36.11 -16.55 2.49
N GLU A 47 35.81 -17.70 3.11
CA GLU A 47 36.42 -18.98 2.69
C GLU A 47 35.50 -20.22 2.79
N ALA A 48 34.29 -20.11 3.34
CA ALA A 48 33.29 -21.18 3.28
C ALA A 48 32.14 -20.75 2.36
N GLY A 49 31.87 -21.54 1.32
CA GLY A 49 30.67 -21.38 0.49
C GLY A 49 29.37 -21.58 1.28
N PRO A 50 28.20 -21.54 0.62
CA PRO A 50 26.91 -21.76 1.27
C PRO A 50 26.89 -23.08 2.04
N ASP A 51 26.28 -23.09 3.22
CA ASP A 51 26.08 -24.33 3.98
C ASP A 51 24.98 -25.18 3.32
N TYR A 52 25.41 -26.13 2.48
CA TYR A 52 24.51 -27.03 1.76
C TYR A 52 23.73 -27.97 2.69
N ALA A 53 24.23 -28.27 3.90
CA ALA A 53 23.50 -29.10 4.86
C ALA A 53 22.36 -28.29 5.50
N ALA A 54 22.61 -27.04 5.87
CA ALA A 54 21.56 -26.13 6.32
C ALA A 54 20.52 -25.86 5.22
N TRP A 55 20.96 -25.70 3.97
CA TRP A 55 20.07 -25.59 2.81
C TRP A 55 19.13 -26.80 2.69
N ASP A 56 19.66 -28.02 2.79
CA ASP A 56 18.86 -29.23 2.62
C ASP A 56 17.76 -29.36 3.69
N VAL A 57 18.04 -28.93 4.92
CA VAL A 57 17.03 -28.85 6.01
C VAL A 57 15.90 -27.89 5.63
N VAL A 58 16.24 -26.70 5.13
CA VAL A 58 15.26 -25.67 4.74
C VAL A 58 14.41 -26.14 3.56
N ALA A 59 15.06 -26.69 2.52
CA ALA A 59 14.40 -27.21 1.33
C ALA A 59 13.44 -28.36 1.68
N THR A 60 13.90 -29.33 2.48
CA THR A 60 13.07 -30.45 2.93
C THR A 60 11.88 -30.00 3.77
N ARG A 61 12.07 -29.00 4.64
CA ARG A 61 10.97 -28.40 5.42
C ARG A 61 9.95 -27.71 4.51
N ALA A 62 10.38 -27.00 3.47
CA ALA A 62 9.48 -26.37 2.51
C ALA A 62 8.69 -27.42 1.70
N GLU A 63 9.34 -28.49 1.25
CA GLU A 63 8.69 -29.63 0.55
C GLU A 63 7.66 -30.33 1.44
N ALA A 64 7.99 -30.54 2.71
CA ALA A 64 7.08 -31.11 3.69
C ALA A 64 5.87 -30.19 3.96
N ALA A 65 6.09 -28.88 4.07
CA ALA A 65 5.02 -27.89 4.28
C ALA A 65 4.05 -27.82 3.09
N LEU A 66 4.59 -27.83 1.86
CA LEU A 66 3.82 -27.84 0.62
C LEU A 66 3.02 -29.15 0.46
N SER A 67 3.66 -30.30 0.65
CA SER A 67 3.00 -31.61 0.51
C SER A 67 1.93 -31.87 1.56
N ALA A 68 2.12 -31.39 2.80
CA ALA A 68 1.14 -31.54 3.86
C ALA A 68 -0.12 -30.67 3.64
N GLY A 69 -0.01 -29.57 2.89
CA GLY A 69 -1.12 -28.65 2.60
C GLY A 69 -1.72 -27.91 3.81
N ARG A 70 -1.13 -28.08 5.00
CA ARG A 70 -1.64 -27.56 6.29
C ARG A 70 -0.92 -26.32 6.80
N ALA A 71 0.15 -25.89 6.13
CA ALA A 71 0.87 -24.68 6.51
C ALA A 71 -0.04 -23.45 6.34
N SER A 72 0.00 -22.55 7.32
CA SER A 72 -0.66 -21.25 7.22
C SER A 72 -0.02 -20.40 6.12
N ASP A 73 -0.77 -19.45 5.57
CA ASP A 73 -0.26 -18.54 4.55
C ASP A 73 0.95 -17.74 5.05
N GLN A 74 0.95 -17.34 6.34
CA GLN A 74 2.09 -16.65 6.95
C GLN A 74 3.33 -17.55 7.00
N ALA A 75 3.17 -18.81 7.42
CA ALA A 75 4.29 -19.76 7.44
C ALA A 75 4.88 -20.01 6.05
N LEU A 76 4.04 -20.08 5.01
CA LEU A 76 4.49 -20.19 3.62
C LEU A 76 5.24 -18.94 3.15
N LEU A 77 4.79 -17.74 3.54
CA LEU A 77 5.48 -16.49 3.24
C LEU A 77 6.84 -16.38 3.94
N ASP A 78 6.93 -16.86 5.17
CA ASP A 78 8.17 -16.89 5.94
C ASP A 78 9.18 -17.86 5.28
N LEU A 79 8.72 -19.07 4.93
CA LEU A 79 9.51 -20.04 4.16
C LEU A 79 9.99 -19.46 2.83
N ARG A 80 9.11 -18.76 2.10
CA ARG A 80 9.45 -18.11 0.84
C ARG A 80 10.58 -17.10 1.00
N ARG A 81 10.54 -16.25 2.04
CA ARG A 81 11.61 -15.27 2.32
C ARG A 81 12.94 -15.96 2.54
N GLU A 82 12.94 -17.01 3.35
CA GLU A 82 14.15 -17.79 3.63
C GLU A 82 14.71 -18.47 2.36
N LEU A 83 13.84 -19.00 1.50
CA LEU A 83 14.24 -19.57 0.21
C LEU A 83 14.84 -18.52 -0.75
N VAL A 84 14.32 -17.29 -0.74
CA VAL A 84 14.86 -16.17 -1.54
C VAL A 84 16.25 -15.79 -1.03
N ASP A 85 16.46 -15.75 0.28
CA ASP A 85 17.76 -15.48 0.89
C ASP A 85 18.78 -16.54 0.48
N TRP A 86 18.41 -17.83 0.53
CA TRP A 86 19.25 -18.92 0.02
C TRP A 86 19.55 -18.81 -1.47
N ARG A 87 18.54 -18.51 -2.30
CA ARG A 87 18.72 -18.30 -3.74
C ARG A 87 19.76 -17.22 -4.02
N SER A 88 19.72 -16.11 -3.27
CA SER A 88 20.67 -15.02 -3.43
C SER A 88 22.12 -15.44 -3.13
N GLN A 89 22.32 -16.34 -2.15
CA GLN A 89 23.63 -16.91 -1.84
C GLN A 89 24.13 -17.80 -2.98
N PHE A 90 23.26 -18.65 -3.54
CA PHE A 90 23.62 -19.48 -4.68
C PHE A 90 23.90 -18.64 -5.94
N ASP A 91 23.14 -17.57 -6.19
CA ASP A 91 23.39 -16.62 -7.28
C ASP A 91 24.80 -15.99 -7.18
N ALA A 92 25.24 -15.65 -5.96
CA ALA A 92 26.58 -15.13 -5.74
C ALA A 92 27.67 -16.16 -6.08
N VAL A 93 27.49 -17.43 -5.69
CA VAL A 93 28.43 -18.52 -6.02
C VAL A 93 28.47 -18.79 -7.52
N VAL A 94 27.30 -18.85 -8.17
CA VAL A 94 27.20 -19.04 -9.62
C VAL A 94 27.94 -17.92 -10.34
N SER A 95 27.67 -16.67 -9.98
CA SER A 95 28.30 -15.50 -10.63
C SER A 95 29.83 -15.48 -10.47
N GLN A 96 30.34 -15.87 -9.30
CA GLN A 96 31.79 -15.94 -9.05
C GLN A 96 32.45 -17.12 -9.79
N SER A 97 31.79 -18.28 -9.79
CA SER A 97 32.34 -19.51 -10.35
C SER A 97 32.27 -19.54 -11.87
N ASP A 98 31.26 -18.92 -12.48
CA ASP A 98 31.07 -18.88 -13.93
C ASP A 98 32.21 -18.13 -14.65
N LEU A 99 32.68 -17.02 -14.06
CA LEU A 99 33.87 -16.30 -14.52
C LEU A 99 35.15 -17.15 -14.47
N ARG A 100 35.32 -17.93 -13.39
CA ARG A 100 36.50 -18.79 -13.23
C ARG A 100 36.46 -19.98 -14.20
N VAL A 101 35.32 -20.64 -14.32
CA VAL A 101 35.11 -21.77 -15.24
C VAL A 101 35.26 -21.34 -16.70
N SER A 102 34.68 -20.20 -17.10
CA SER A 102 34.83 -19.67 -18.46
C SER A 102 36.28 -19.30 -18.79
N THR A 103 37.00 -18.71 -17.83
CA THR A 103 38.43 -18.38 -17.98
C THR A 103 39.27 -19.65 -18.15
N LEU A 104 39.05 -20.68 -17.33
CA LEU A 104 39.77 -21.95 -17.44
C LEU A 104 39.47 -22.66 -18.77
N LYS A 105 38.21 -22.68 -19.21
CA LYS A 105 37.81 -23.20 -20.52
C LYS A 105 38.49 -22.44 -21.67
N ALA A 106 38.58 -21.12 -21.58
CA ALA A 106 39.28 -20.30 -22.57
C ALA A 106 40.79 -20.61 -22.58
N GLN A 107 41.43 -20.73 -21.42
CA GLN A 107 42.85 -21.11 -21.32
C GLN A 107 43.12 -22.49 -21.92
N ILE A 108 42.29 -23.49 -21.63
CA ILE A 108 42.39 -24.82 -22.25
C ILE A 108 42.24 -24.73 -23.77
N ALA A 109 41.28 -23.93 -24.26
CA ALA A 109 41.09 -23.73 -25.70
C ALA A 109 42.31 -23.07 -26.38
N THR A 110 43.05 -22.19 -25.70
CA THR A 110 44.29 -21.60 -26.25
C THR A 110 45.43 -22.60 -26.44
N LEU A 111 45.41 -23.75 -25.75
CA LEU A 111 46.40 -24.81 -25.93
C LEU A 111 46.20 -25.59 -27.24
N GLY A 112 45.08 -25.38 -27.95
CA GLY A 112 44.75 -26.09 -29.19
C GLY A 112 44.00 -27.41 -28.96
N PRO A 113 43.53 -28.06 -30.04
CA PRO A 113 42.79 -29.32 -29.96
C PRO A 113 43.65 -30.40 -29.30
N ALA A 114 43.00 -31.36 -28.64
CA ALA A 114 43.69 -32.53 -28.10
C ALA A 114 44.38 -33.30 -29.24
N PRO A 115 45.55 -33.94 -28.98
CA PRO A 115 46.22 -34.76 -29.99
C PRO A 115 45.28 -35.88 -30.49
N ALA A 116 45.34 -36.17 -31.79
CA ALA A 116 44.58 -37.27 -32.38
C ALA A 116 45.08 -38.62 -31.84
N ASP A 117 44.21 -39.65 -31.85
CA ASP A 117 44.56 -40.99 -31.38
C ASP A 117 45.87 -41.50 -32.04
N GLY A 118 46.94 -41.58 -31.25
CA GLY A 118 48.26 -42.05 -31.69
C GLY A 118 49.31 -40.95 -31.94
N GLU A 119 48.97 -39.66 -31.82
CA GLU A 119 49.94 -38.55 -31.88
C GLU A 119 50.39 -38.12 -30.48
N SER A 120 51.69 -37.82 -30.32
CA SER A 120 52.28 -37.36 -29.06
C SER A 120 52.34 -35.83 -29.05
N GLU A 121 51.67 -35.22 -28.08
CA GLU A 121 51.84 -33.80 -27.76
C GLU A 121 53.18 -33.58 -27.01
N PRO A 122 53.83 -32.40 -27.11
CA PRO A 122 54.98 -32.07 -26.29
C PRO A 122 54.65 -32.21 -24.79
N ALA A 123 55.52 -32.87 -24.01
CA ALA A 123 55.28 -33.18 -22.59
C ALA A 123 54.87 -31.96 -21.75
N VAL A 124 55.40 -30.77 -22.05
CA VAL A 124 55.07 -29.50 -21.39
C VAL A 124 53.61 -29.08 -21.60
N LEU A 125 53.05 -29.31 -22.79
CA LEU A 125 51.64 -29.00 -23.09
C LEU A 125 50.71 -30.04 -22.45
N THR A 126 51.09 -31.31 -22.44
CA THR A 126 50.33 -32.38 -21.77
C THR A 126 50.22 -32.14 -20.26
N GLU A 127 51.32 -31.80 -19.58
CA GLU A 127 51.30 -31.44 -18.15
C GLU A 127 50.44 -30.19 -17.90
N ARG A 128 50.55 -29.18 -18.78
CA ARG A 128 49.78 -27.93 -18.63
C ARG A 128 48.29 -28.13 -18.84
N ARG A 129 47.89 -28.94 -19.83
CA ARG A 129 46.49 -29.30 -20.09
C ARG A 129 45.91 -30.07 -18.91
N ALA A 130 46.60 -31.10 -18.42
CA ALA A 130 46.17 -31.88 -17.26
C ALA A 130 45.98 -31.01 -16.00
N ALA A 131 46.90 -30.07 -15.75
CA ALA A 131 46.78 -29.15 -14.62
C ALA A 131 45.57 -28.20 -14.73
N LEU A 132 45.29 -27.68 -15.94
CA LEU A 132 44.12 -26.81 -16.17
C LEU A 132 42.80 -27.59 -16.12
N GLU A 133 42.78 -28.82 -16.63
CA GLU A 133 41.61 -29.71 -16.55
C GLU A 133 41.29 -30.09 -15.10
N GLN A 134 42.30 -30.34 -14.28
CA GLN A 134 42.12 -30.56 -12.85
C GLN A 134 41.51 -29.31 -12.17
N GLN A 135 42.06 -28.12 -12.45
CA GLN A 135 41.53 -26.87 -11.91
C GLN A 135 40.09 -26.59 -12.39
N LEU A 136 39.77 -26.98 -13.63
CA LEU A 136 38.42 -26.87 -14.17
C LEU A 136 37.46 -27.81 -13.44
N ALA A 137 37.85 -29.07 -13.23
CA ALA A 137 37.04 -30.04 -12.49
C ALA A 137 36.75 -29.57 -11.05
N GLU A 138 37.77 -29.02 -10.37
CA GLU A 138 37.64 -28.44 -9.02
C GLU A 138 36.70 -27.20 -9.01
N ALA A 139 36.71 -26.39 -10.07
CA ALA A 139 35.85 -25.20 -10.18
C ALA A 139 34.41 -25.53 -10.65
N GLU A 140 34.20 -26.59 -11.42
CA GLU A 140 32.87 -26.97 -11.93
C GLU A 140 31.99 -27.62 -10.86
N ALA A 141 32.56 -28.35 -9.92
CA ALA A 141 31.81 -29.01 -8.84
C ALA A 141 30.94 -28.03 -8.01
N PRO A 142 31.48 -26.94 -7.42
CA PRO A 142 30.67 -25.96 -6.69
C PRO A 142 29.70 -25.20 -7.58
N LEU A 143 30.04 -24.96 -8.85
CA LEU A 143 29.13 -24.33 -9.82
C LEU A 143 27.89 -25.19 -10.05
N LYS A 144 28.05 -26.49 -10.32
CA LYS A 144 26.93 -27.41 -10.54
C LYS A 144 26.07 -27.56 -9.29
N ALA A 145 26.70 -27.69 -8.11
CA ALA A 145 25.98 -27.77 -6.83
C ALA A 145 25.16 -26.50 -6.55
N ALA A 146 25.73 -25.31 -6.79
CA ALA A 146 25.00 -24.05 -6.63
C ALA A 146 23.87 -23.90 -7.66
N GLN A 147 24.07 -24.31 -8.92
CA GLN A 147 23.03 -24.29 -9.95
C GLN A 147 21.85 -25.21 -9.60
N GLU A 148 22.12 -26.41 -9.11
CA GLU A 148 21.10 -27.35 -8.65
C GLU A 148 20.31 -26.79 -7.45
N ALA A 149 21.01 -26.33 -6.42
CA ALA A 149 20.39 -25.76 -5.23
C ALA A 149 19.54 -24.53 -5.56
N ARG A 150 20.03 -23.64 -6.43
CA ARG A 150 19.29 -22.50 -6.98
C ARG A 150 18.02 -22.95 -7.71
N ALA A 151 18.12 -23.95 -8.59
CA ALA A 151 16.97 -24.46 -9.33
C ALA A 151 15.91 -25.09 -8.40
N ARG A 152 16.35 -25.78 -7.33
CA ARG A 152 15.46 -26.29 -6.27
C ARG A 152 14.78 -25.13 -5.52
N ALA A 153 15.52 -24.10 -5.12
CA ALA A 153 14.96 -22.90 -4.50
C ALA A 153 13.91 -22.21 -5.38
N ASP A 154 14.20 -21.97 -6.65
CA ASP A 154 13.27 -21.38 -7.62
C ASP A 154 11.99 -22.22 -7.80
N THR A 155 12.13 -23.55 -7.75
CA THR A 155 10.97 -24.45 -7.85
C THR A 155 10.10 -24.37 -6.61
N LEU A 156 10.70 -24.33 -5.41
CA LEU A 156 9.98 -24.20 -4.14
C LEU A 156 9.29 -22.84 -4.00
N ILE A 157 9.97 -21.74 -4.37
CA ILE A 157 9.38 -20.40 -4.39
C ILE A 157 8.16 -20.38 -5.31
N ARG A 158 8.28 -20.87 -6.55
CA ARG A 158 7.16 -20.93 -7.51
C ARG A 158 6.00 -21.79 -7.02
N ALA A 159 6.29 -22.90 -6.35
CA ALA A 159 5.27 -23.77 -5.77
C ALA A 159 4.51 -23.08 -4.62
N ILE A 160 5.23 -22.44 -3.70
CA ILE A 160 4.62 -21.61 -2.64
C ILE A 160 3.74 -20.53 -3.25
N ASP A 161 4.24 -19.81 -4.25
CA ASP A 161 3.49 -18.74 -4.90
C ASP A 161 2.23 -19.25 -5.62
N ALA A 162 2.30 -20.43 -6.24
CA ALA A 162 1.15 -21.08 -6.85
C ALA A 162 0.08 -21.43 -5.80
N THR A 163 0.47 -22.08 -4.70
CA THR A 163 -0.45 -22.43 -3.60
C THR A 163 -1.09 -21.19 -2.98
N LEU A 164 -0.30 -20.14 -2.76
CA LEU A 164 -0.79 -18.88 -2.20
C LEU A 164 -1.77 -18.16 -3.13
N ARG A 165 -1.54 -18.19 -4.46
CA ARG A 165 -2.46 -17.63 -5.46
C ARG A 165 -3.74 -18.46 -5.59
N GLU A 166 -3.64 -19.78 -5.53
CA GLU A 166 -4.79 -20.69 -5.57
C GLU A 166 -5.72 -20.42 -4.37
N ARG A 167 -5.17 -20.43 -3.15
CA ARG A 167 -5.93 -20.10 -1.93
C ARG A 167 -6.56 -18.71 -1.96
N GLN A 168 -5.83 -17.71 -2.48
CA GLN A 168 -6.38 -16.37 -2.66
C GLN A 168 -7.54 -16.34 -3.65
N THR A 169 -7.46 -17.14 -4.72
CA THR A 169 -8.54 -17.27 -5.71
C THR A 169 -9.74 -17.97 -5.10
N ASP A 170 -9.53 -19.04 -4.34
CA ASP A 170 -10.59 -19.77 -3.64
C ASP A 170 -11.29 -18.88 -2.61
N ALA A 171 -10.53 -18.13 -1.82
CA ALA A 171 -11.08 -17.18 -0.83
C ALA A 171 -11.90 -16.06 -1.50
N LEU A 172 -11.50 -15.61 -2.70
CA LEU A 172 -12.27 -14.63 -3.47
C LEU A 172 -13.56 -15.22 -4.05
N LEU A 173 -13.52 -16.47 -4.51
CA LEU A 173 -14.66 -17.20 -5.09
C LEU A 173 -15.56 -17.87 -4.04
N GLN A 174 -15.18 -17.81 -2.76
CA GLN A 174 -16.00 -18.34 -1.69
C GLN A 174 -17.32 -17.56 -1.60
N ILE A 175 -18.43 -18.28 -1.77
CA ILE A 175 -19.77 -17.72 -1.62
C ILE A 175 -20.10 -17.74 -0.13
N GLY A 176 -20.20 -16.56 0.45
CA GLY A 176 -20.74 -16.34 1.79
C GLY A 176 -22.26 -16.24 1.80
N PRO A 177 -22.86 -16.03 2.99
CA PRO A 177 -24.29 -15.84 3.09
C PRO A 177 -24.75 -14.57 2.38
N SER A 178 -25.92 -14.61 1.73
CA SER A 178 -26.44 -13.44 1.03
C SER A 178 -27.01 -12.42 2.02
N PRO A 179 -26.66 -11.12 1.88
CA PRO A 179 -27.24 -10.05 2.70
C PRO A 179 -28.70 -9.74 2.31
N LEU A 180 -29.21 -10.33 1.22
CA LEU A 180 -30.59 -10.14 0.78
C LEU A 180 -31.61 -10.96 1.60
N ASP A 181 -31.15 -11.83 2.52
CA ASP A 181 -32.05 -12.48 3.46
C ASP A 181 -32.55 -11.49 4.52
N VAL A 182 -33.70 -10.87 4.22
CA VAL A 182 -34.36 -9.87 5.09
C VAL A 182 -34.70 -10.43 6.47
N THR A 183 -34.82 -11.76 6.63
CA THR A 183 -35.17 -12.36 7.93
C THR A 183 -34.03 -12.28 8.93
N ALA A 184 -32.78 -12.20 8.46
CA ALA A 184 -31.59 -12.10 9.30
C ALA A 184 -31.22 -10.65 9.67
N TRP A 185 -31.85 -9.63 9.06
CA TRP A 185 -31.55 -8.21 9.33
C TRP A 185 -31.83 -7.78 10.77
N PRO A 186 -32.95 -8.18 11.41
CA PRO A 186 -33.20 -7.85 12.82
C PRO A 186 -32.09 -8.36 13.75
N GLN A 187 -31.58 -9.56 13.51
CA GLN A 187 -30.48 -10.13 14.30
C GLN A 187 -29.19 -9.32 14.08
N ALA A 188 -28.84 -9.02 12.83
CA ALA A 188 -27.64 -8.23 12.54
C ALA A 188 -27.69 -6.82 13.18
N ALA A 189 -28.86 -6.19 13.16
CA ALA A 189 -29.08 -4.93 13.84
C ALA A 189 -28.96 -5.08 15.37
N GLN A 190 -29.52 -6.16 15.94
CA GLN A 190 -29.40 -6.45 17.36
C GLN A 190 -27.94 -6.66 17.78
N ASP A 191 -27.15 -7.40 17.01
CA ASP A 191 -25.72 -7.62 17.28
C ASP A 191 -24.95 -6.30 17.32
N LEU A 192 -25.20 -5.41 16.34
CA LEU A 192 -24.60 -4.08 16.30
C LEU A 192 -25.02 -3.23 17.52
N PHE A 193 -26.31 -3.15 17.83
CA PHE A 193 -26.80 -2.36 18.96
C PHE A 193 -26.37 -2.92 20.31
N ALA A 194 -26.32 -4.24 20.47
CA ALA A 194 -25.83 -4.89 21.67
C ALA A 194 -24.35 -4.55 21.90
N THR A 195 -23.54 -4.57 20.84
CA THR A 195 -22.13 -4.17 20.88
C THR A 195 -21.97 -2.72 21.34
N LEU A 196 -22.73 -1.79 20.73
CA LEU A 196 -22.71 -0.37 21.10
C LEU A 196 -23.19 -0.15 22.55
N HIS A 197 -24.24 -0.85 22.96
CA HIS A 197 -24.78 -0.77 24.31
C HIS A 197 -23.80 -1.33 25.35
N ALA A 198 -23.15 -2.45 25.05
CA ALA A 198 -22.12 -3.04 25.90
C ALA A 198 -20.90 -2.12 26.03
N ALA A 199 -20.44 -1.54 24.92
CA ALA A 199 -19.36 -0.54 24.94
C ALA A 199 -19.72 0.67 25.81
N TRP A 200 -20.96 1.16 25.73
CA TRP A 200 -21.44 2.24 26.58
C TRP A 200 -21.52 1.83 28.06
N ALA A 201 -22.04 0.63 28.35
CA ALA A 201 -22.13 0.09 29.71
C ALA A 201 -20.75 -0.12 30.35
N GLU A 202 -19.75 -0.53 29.56
CA GLU A 202 -18.35 -0.61 29.98
C GLU A 202 -17.82 0.77 30.40
N VAL A 203 -18.09 1.82 29.61
CA VAL A 203 -17.67 3.19 29.94
C VAL A 203 -18.33 3.71 31.22
N VAL A 204 -19.64 3.46 31.38
CA VAL A 204 -20.39 3.88 32.57
C VAL A 204 -19.93 3.11 33.82
N SER A 205 -19.67 1.81 33.69
CA SER A 205 -19.20 0.99 34.82
C SER A 205 -17.77 1.33 35.24
N ALA A 206 -16.89 1.67 34.30
CA ALA A 206 -15.52 2.13 34.57
C ALA A 206 -15.48 3.41 35.45
N TRP A 207 -16.48 4.28 35.38
CA TRP A 207 -16.57 5.47 36.25
C TRP A 207 -16.88 5.14 37.72
N GLY A 208 -17.33 3.91 38.01
CA GLY A 208 -17.70 3.45 39.34
C GLY A 208 -16.52 3.05 40.23
N THR A 209 -15.34 2.74 39.67
CA THR A 209 -14.24 2.11 40.41
C THR A 209 -13.27 3.12 41.02
N ASP A 210 -12.90 2.95 42.30
CA ASP A 210 -11.98 3.87 43.01
C ASP A 210 -10.57 3.91 42.41
N VAL A 211 -10.11 2.80 41.82
CA VAL A 211 -8.83 2.70 41.11
C VAL A 211 -8.81 3.63 39.89
N GLN A 212 -9.81 3.51 39.00
CA GLN A 212 -9.93 4.36 37.81
C GLN A 212 -10.12 5.84 38.15
N ARG A 213 -10.86 6.16 39.22
CA ARG A 213 -10.98 7.55 39.69
C ARG A 213 -9.63 8.13 40.13
N THR A 214 -8.78 7.32 40.75
CA THR A 214 -7.45 7.73 41.21
C THR A 214 -6.51 7.95 40.02
N GLU A 215 -6.50 7.03 39.05
CA GLU A 215 -5.72 7.18 37.83
C GLU A 215 -6.18 8.36 36.97
N LEU A 216 -7.49 8.53 36.79
CA LEU A 216 -8.06 9.67 36.06
C LEU A 216 -7.69 11.00 36.74
N ARG A 217 -7.71 11.09 38.07
CA ARG A 217 -7.29 12.31 38.79
C ARG A 217 -5.81 12.62 38.58
N ARG A 218 -4.95 11.60 38.52
CA ARG A 218 -3.52 11.75 38.24
C ARG A 218 -3.29 12.29 36.83
N ASP A 219 -4.00 11.73 35.85
CA ASP A 219 -3.80 12.04 34.44
C ASP A 219 -4.73 13.17 33.93
N LEU A 220 -5.60 13.69 34.81
CA LEU A 220 -6.63 14.70 34.49
C LEU A 220 -6.08 15.91 33.72
N PRO A 221 -4.93 16.51 34.09
CA PRO A 221 -4.39 17.64 33.35
C PRO A 221 -4.06 17.29 31.89
N LEU A 222 -3.52 16.09 31.64
CA LEU A 222 -3.20 15.60 30.30
C LEU A 222 -4.47 15.28 29.52
N VAL A 223 -5.45 14.61 30.15
CA VAL A 223 -6.75 14.32 29.53
C VAL A 223 -7.43 15.62 29.08
N ILE A 224 -7.49 16.62 29.96
CA ILE A 224 -8.07 17.94 29.66
C ILE A 224 -7.29 18.61 28.53
N PHE A 225 -5.96 18.60 28.57
CA PHE A 225 -5.13 19.17 27.51
C PHE A 225 -5.41 18.53 26.15
N TYR A 226 -5.38 17.19 26.05
CA TYR A 226 -5.63 16.47 24.81
C TYR A 226 -7.08 16.61 24.33
N ALA A 227 -8.07 16.61 25.24
CA ALA A 227 -9.47 16.84 24.89
C ALA A 227 -9.69 18.26 24.33
N MET A 228 -9.10 19.28 24.95
CA MET A 228 -9.16 20.65 24.43
C MET A 228 -8.43 20.78 23.09
N LEU A 229 -7.28 20.13 22.93
CA LEU A 229 -6.53 20.10 21.68
C LEU A 229 -7.33 19.43 20.57
N ALA A 230 -7.94 18.28 20.85
CA ALA A 230 -8.82 17.56 19.95
C ALA A 230 -10.01 18.44 19.52
N LEU A 231 -10.72 19.03 20.49
CA LEU A 231 -11.84 19.92 20.23
C LEU A 231 -11.44 21.11 19.36
N ALA A 232 -10.30 21.75 19.68
CA ALA A 232 -9.79 22.90 18.92
C ALA A 232 -9.42 22.51 17.48
N LEU A 233 -8.72 21.39 17.29
CA LEU A 233 -8.28 20.93 15.97
C LEU A 233 -9.44 20.41 15.11
N LEU A 234 -10.39 19.67 15.69
CA LEU A 234 -11.54 19.14 14.96
C LEU A 234 -12.52 20.24 14.56
N THR A 235 -12.80 21.20 15.43
CA THR A 235 -13.77 22.27 15.14
C THR A 235 -13.17 23.42 14.35
N ARG A 236 -11.92 23.80 14.64
CA ARG A 236 -11.30 25.01 14.08
C ARG A 236 -10.01 24.77 13.31
N GLY A 237 -9.42 23.57 13.36
CA GLY A 237 -8.12 23.28 12.73
C GLY A 237 -8.12 23.61 11.23
N ARG A 238 -9.14 23.18 10.48
CA ARG A 238 -9.26 23.52 9.06
C ARG A 238 -9.38 25.02 8.83
N GLY A 239 -10.16 25.72 9.64
CA GLY A 239 -10.32 27.18 9.57
C GLY A 239 -9.05 27.96 9.92
N TRP A 240 -8.27 27.48 10.90
CA TRP A 240 -6.97 28.05 11.27
C TRP A 240 -5.97 27.92 10.14
N VAL A 241 -5.84 26.73 9.53
CA VAL A 241 -4.94 26.50 8.41
C VAL A 241 -5.34 27.36 7.19
N ILE A 242 -6.64 27.51 6.92
CA ILE A 242 -7.12 28.39 5.86
C ILE A 242 -6.76 29.86 6.12
N ARG A 243 -6.94 30.35 7.36
CA ARG A 243 -6.64 31.73 7.76
C ARG A 243 -5.14 32.04 7.71
N VAL A 244 -4.31 31.20 8.31
CA VAL A 244 -2.84 31.29 8.22
C VAL A 244 -2.42 31.30 6.74
N GLY A 245 -3.07 30.47 5.93
CA GLY A 245 -2.83 30.44 4.49
C GLY A 245 -3.29 31.63 3.69
N ALA A 246 -4.35 32.31 4.12
CA ALA A 246 -4.76 33.55 3.48
C ALA A 246 -3.66 34.62 3.63
N GLY A 247 -3.04 34.73 4.80
CA GLY A 247 -1.93 35.67 5.06
C GLY A 247 -0.66 35.35 4.26
N ILE A 248 -0.30 34.07 4.12
CA ILE A 248 0.87 33.66 3.32
C ILE A 248 0.59 33.81 1.80
N ARG A 249 -0.64 33.52 1.35
CA ARG A 249 -1.02 33.63 -0.07
C ARG A 249 -1.20 35.07 -0.55
N SER A 250 -1.59 36.02 0.32
CA SER A 250 -1.71 37.43 -0.06
C SER A 250 -0.35 38.05 -0.41
N HIS A 251 0.73 37.58 0.22
CA HIS A 251 2.10 38.04 -0.05
C HIS A 251 2.82 37.24 -1.14
N SER A 252 2.26 36.10 -1.57
CA SER A 252 2.86 35.22 -2.58
C SER A 252 2.21 35.41 -3.95
N HIS A 253 3.01 35.51 -5.01
CA HIS A 253 2.54 35.63 -6.41
C HIS A 253 3.01 34.46 -7.27
N GLY A 254 2.31 34.18 -8.38
CA GLY A 254 2.67 33.15 -9.35
C GLY A 254 2.90 31.76 -8.75
N HIS A 255 3.99 31.12 -9.15
CA HIS A 255 4.38 29.77 -8.74
C HIS A 255 4.54 29.59 -7.22
N LEU A 256 5.02 30.61 -6.50
CA LEU A 256 5.20 30.57 -5.04
C LEU A 256 3.85 30.37 -4.31
N ARG A 257 2.78 31.01 -4.83
CA ARG A 257 1.42 30.82 -4.32
C ARG A 257 0.93 29.39 -4.56
N GLY A 258 1.31 28.77 -5.67
CA GLY A 258 1.00 27.37 -5.99
C GLY A 258 1.64 26.38 -5.01
N VAL A 259 2.95 26.55 -4.75
CA VAL A 259 3.73 25.71 -3.81
C VAL A 259 3.19 25.82 -2.39
N TRP A 260 3.05 27.04 -1.85
CA TRP A 260 2.46 27.24 -0.53
C TRP A 260 1.00 26.79 -0.47
N GLY A 261 0.25 27.01 -1.55
CA GLY A 261 -1.09 26.49 -1.70
C GLY A 261 -1.15 24.99 -1.45
N PHE A 262 -0.24 24.21 -2.06
CA PHE A 262 -0.12 22.77 -1.86
C PHE A 262 0.22 22.40 -0.41
N VAL A 263 1.33 22.94 0.11
CA VAL A 263 1.81 22.66 1.48
C VAL A 263 0.72 22.94 2.51
N LEU A 264 0.03 24.07 2.39
CA LEU A 264 -1.02 24.42 3.36
C LEU A 264 -2.26 23.54 3.26
N SER A 265 -2.54 22.93 2.11
CA SER A 265 -3.63 21.95 2.06
C SER A 265 -3.32 20.64 2.75
N LEU A 266 -2.04 20.24 2.83
CA LEU A 266 -1.68 19.08 3.63
C LEU A 266 -2.01 19.35 5.10
N GLY A 267 -1.79 20.58 5.57
CA GLY A 267 -2.24 21.04 6.88
C GLY A 267 -3.76 20.92 7.09
N GLN A 268 -4.58 21.04 6.04
CA GLN A 268 -6.04 20.89 6.14
C GLN A 268 -6.48 19.44 6.40
N VAL A 269 -5.64 18.45 6.09
CA VAL A 269 -5.85 17.03 6.41
C VAL A 269 -5.15 16.68 7.72
N ALA A 270 -3.91 17.12 7.88
CA ALA A 270 -3.08 16.81 9.04
C ALA A 270 -3.68 17.38 10.34
N ALA A 271 -4.27 18.59 10.31
CA ALA A 271 -4.87 19.21 11.49
C ALA A 271 -6.05 18.41 12.08
N PRO A 272 -7.12 18.09 11.31
CA PRO A 272 -8.22 17.29 11.85
C PRO A 272 -7.79 15.86 12.19
N LEU A 273 -6.85 15.26 11.45
CA LEU A 273 -6.29 13.95 11.80
C LEU A 273 -5.54 13.98 13.13
N ALA A 274 -4.69 14.98 13.37
CA ALA A 274 -4.04 15.21 14.66
C ALA A 274 -5.07 15.45 15.79
N GLY A 275 -6.20 16.08 15.47
CA GLY A 275 -7.33 16.21 16.38
C GLY A 275 -7.94 14.86 16.78
N ILE A 276 -8.07 13.91 15.84
CA ILE A 276 -8.52 12.54 16.14
C ILE A 276 -7.49 11.81 17.01
N TYR A 277 -6.20 11.87 16.67
CA TYR A 277 -5.17 11.25 17.51
C TYR A 277 -5.13 11.85 18.92
N ALA A 278 -5.33 13.16 19.06
CA ALA A 278 -5.47 13.79 20.36
C ALA A 278 -6.72 13.31 21.11
N LEU A 279 -7.84 13.08 20.41
CA LEU A 279 -9.06 12.52 21.01
C LEU A 279 -8.82 11.09 21.51
N VAL A 280 -8.23 10.24 20.68
CA VAL A 280 -7.86 8.86 21.05
C VAL A 280 -6.92 8.86 22.26
N ALA A 281 -5.89 9.70 22.24
CA ALA A 281 -4.97 9.84 23.36
C ALA A 281 -5.70 10.30 24.64
N ALA A 282 -6.64 11.25 24.54
CA ALA A 282 -7.44 11.69 25.68
C ALA A 282 -8.29 10.56 26.27
N LEU A 283 -8.97 9.78 25.42
CA LEU A 283 -9.83 8.69 25.84
C LEU A 283 -9.04 7.54 26.47
N ASN A 284 -7.91 7.14 25.87
CA ASN A 284 -7.04 6.10 26.40
C ASN A 284 -6.46 6.50 27.76
N ARG A 285 -6.04 7.77 27.93
CA ARG A 285 -5.52 8.29 29.20
C ARG A 285 -6.61 8.51 30.26
N ALA A 286 -7.85 8.72 29.86
CA ALA A 286 -8.95 8.83 30.80
C ALA A 286 -9.22 7.49 31.52
N GLY A 287 -8.79 6.35 30.95
CA GLY A 287 -8.98 5.03 31.54
C GLY A 287 -10.45 4.61 31.63
N VAL A 288 -11.32 5.31 30.88
CA VAL A 288 -12.78 5.11 30.89
C VAL A 288 -13.24 4.10 29.84
N LEU A 289 -12.35 3.71 28.93
CA LEU A 289 -12.68 2.76 27.88
C LEU A 289 -12.56 1.33 28.42
N GLY A 290 -13.63 0.54 28.28
CA GLY A 290 -13.51 -0.91 28.31
C GLY A 290 -12.94 -1.46 27.00
N LEU A 291 -12.84 -2.77 26.88
CA LEU A 291 -12.26 -3.43 25.70
C LEU A 291 -13.01 -3.07 24.41
N ARG A 292 -14.35 -3.00 24.44
CA ARG A 292 -15.15 -2.61 23.27
C ARG A 292 -14.95 -1.15 22.92
N GLY A 293 -14.97 -0.29 23.94
CA GLY A 293 -14.70 1.13 23.79
C GLY A 293 -13.32 1.41 23.18
N GLN A 294 -12.34 0.56 23.52
CA GLN A 294 -10.98 0.61 22.97
C GLN A 294 -10.99 0.32 21.46
N VAL A 295 -11.61 -0.79 21.02
CA VAL A 295 -11.71 -1.14 19.59
C VAL A 295 -12.39 -0.05 18.78
N LEU A 296 -13.50 0.52 19.29
CA LEU A 296 -14.17 1.64 18.64
C LEU A 296 -13.26 2.86 18.53
N THR A 297 -12.55 3.19 19.61
CA THR A 297 -11.65 4.35 19.66
C THR A 297 -10.46 4.19 18.73
N ASP A 298 -9.86 2.99 18.67
CA ASP A 298 -8.71 2.67 17.83
C ASP A 298 -9.06 2.61 16.33
N SER A 299 -10.35 2.48 15.99
CA SER A 299 -10.83 2.58 14.61
C SER A 299 -10.97 4.03 14.10
N LEU A 300 -11.11 5.01 14.99
CA LEU A 300 -11.34 6.42 14.63
C LEU A 300 -10.24 7.04 13.75
N PRO A 301 -8.93 6.81 13.99
CA PRO A 301 -7.87 7.34 13.13
C PRO A 301 -8.00 6.87 11.69
N LEU A 302 -8.35 5.60 11.46
CA LEU A 302 -8.48 5.03 10.12
C LEU A 302 -9.71 5.59 9.39
N LEU A 303 -10.85 5.69 10.10
CA LEU A 303 -12.06 6.34 9.60
C LEU A 303 -11.83 7.81 9.24
N GLY A 304 -11.11 8.52 10.11
CA GLY A 304 -10.74 9.90 9.90
C GLY A 304 -9.80 10.08 8.71
N LEU A 305 -8.76 9.26 8.62
CA LEU A 305 -7.79 9.29 7.54
C LEU A 305 -8.45 9.06 6.19
N SER A 306 -9.25 8.01 6.04
CA SER A 306 -9.94 7.70 4.79
C SER A 306 -10.87 8.84 4.36
N THR A 307 -11.62 9.41 5.30
CA THR A 307 -12.57 10.50 5.04
C THR A 307 -11.85 11.80 4.68
N PHE A 308 -10.85 12.21 5.47
CA PHE A 308 -10.15 13.49 5.27
C PHE A 308 -9.24 13.48 4.05
N VAL A 309 -8.56 12.36 3.76
CA VAL A 309 -7.75 12.22 2.54
C VAL A 309 -8.65 12.25 1.31
N ALA A 310 -9.78 11.53 1.32
CA ALA A 310 -10.71 11.54 0.19
C ALA A 310 -11.37 12.92 -0.02
N ALA A 311 -11.73 13.60 1.06
CA ALA A 311 -12.25 14.97 1.00
C ALA A 311 -11.23 15.96 0.44
N TRP A 312 -9.98 15.90 0.93
CA TRP A 312 -8.89 16.73 0.42
C TRP A 312 -8.58 16.44 -1.04
N LEU A 313 -8.56 15.17 -1.42
CA LEU A 313 -8.31 14.80 -2.81
C LEU A 313 -9.44 15.29 -3.71
N GLY A 314 -10.69 15.16 -3.27
CA GLY A 314 -11.85 15.74 -3.94
C GLY A 314 -11.71 17.26 -4.13
N ASP A 315 -11.36 17.99 -3.06
CA ASP A 315 -11.10 19.44 -3.12
C ASP A 315 -10.00 19.79 -4.13
N ARG A 316 -8.98 18.94 -4.27
CA ARG A 316 -7.83 19.18 -5.16
C ARG A 316 -8.09 18.83 -6.61
N VAL A 317 -8.75 17.71 -6.87
CA VAL A 317 -9.04 17.22 -8.22
C VAL A 317 -10.16 18.04 -8.86
N PHE A 318 -11.26 18.25 -8.14
CA PHE A 318 -12.40 19.01 -8.64
C PHE A 318 -12.24 20.52 -8.40
N GLY A 319 -11.33 20.95 -7.53
CA GLY A 319 -11.05 22.36 -7.23
C GLY A 319 -12.17 23.06 -6.43
N VAL A 320 -11.81 24.15 -5.77
CA VAL A 320 -12.72 24.99 -4.95
C VAL A 320 -12.76 26.41 -5.52
N GLY A 321 -13.95 26.90 -5.88
CA GLY A 321 -14.20 28.28 -6.31
C GLY A 321 -14.09 28.58 -7.81
N ILE A 322 -14.53 29.80 -8.19
CA ILE A 322 -14.46 30.37 -9.54
C ILE A 322 -13.06 30.97 -9.75
N GLY A 323 -12.39 30.61 -10.85
CA GLY A 323 -11.04 31.13 -11.17
C GLY A 323 -9.86 30.32 -10.61
N THR A 324 -10.12 29.27 -9.81
CA THR A 324 -9.09 28.28 -9.44
C THR A 324 -9.01 27.21 -10.52
N TRP A 325 -7.87 27.07 -11.19
CA TRP A 325 -7.60 26.01 -12.17
C TRP A 325 -8.03 24.63 -11.63
N SER A 326 -8.99 24.01 -12.30
CA SER A 326 -9.48 22.65 -12.06
C SER A 326 -8.67 21.66 -12.90
N ILE A 327 -8.42 20.45 -12.38
CA ILE A 327 -7.79 19.38 -13.21
C ILE A 327 -8.80 18.88 -14.25
N LEU A 328 -10.07 18.80 -13.84
CA LEU A 328 -11.17 18.35 -14.68
C LEU A 328 -11.94 19.55 -15.25
N ASN A 329 -12.22 19.52 -16.55
CA ASN A 329 -13.09 20.45 -17.24
C ASN A 329 -14.57 20.10 -16.97
N LEU A 330 -15.12 20.67 -15.88
CA LEU A 330 -16.45 20.40 -15.35
C LEU A 330 -17.12 21.68 -14.86
N ASP A 331 -18.45 21.70 -14.90
CA ASP A 331 -19.23 22.83 -14.40
C ASP A 331 -19.19 22.92 -12.86
N GLN A 332 -19.50 24.10 -12.30
CA GLN A 332 -19.44 24.35 -10.86
C GLN A 332 -20.31 23.37 -10.03
N LYS A 333 -21.47 22.98 -10.56
CA LYS A 333 -22.36 21.98 -9.93
C LYS A 333 -21.69 20.61 -9.87
N GLU A 334 -21.07 20.18 -10.97
CA GLU A 334 -20.39 18.90 -11.11
C GLU A 334 -19.13 18.81 -10.25
N ARG A 335 -18.38 19.92 -10.17
CA ARG A 335 -17.23 20.05 -9.27
C ARG A 335 -17.65 19.89 -7.81
N THR A 336 -18.77 20.49 -7.42
CA THR A 336 -19.32 20.37 -6.06
C THR A 336 -19.78 18.94 -5.78
N GLN A 337 -20.47 18.33 -6.74
CA GLN A 337 -20.85 16.92 -6.67
C GLN A 337 -19.62 16.02 -6.50
N GLY A 338 -18.55 16.24 -7.28
CA GLY A 338 -17.31 15.47 -7.18
C GLY A 338 -16.69 15.51 -5.78
N ARG A 339 -16.60 16.70 -5.17
CA ARG A 339 -16.07 16.85 -3.79
C ARG A 339 -16.89 16.07 -2.76
N VAL A 340 -18.22 16.16 -2.84
CA VAL A 340 -19.12 15.45 -1.93
C VAL A 340 -19.02 13.94 -2.13
N VAL A 341 -19.05 13.49 -3.39
CA VAL A 341 -18.97 12.05 -3.73
C VAL A 341 -17.63 11.45 -3.29
N SER A 342 -16.51 12.14 -3.52
CA SER A 342 -15.20 11.68 -3.02
C SER A 342 -15.17 11.59 -1.50
N THR A 343 -15.71 12.58 -0.78
CA THR A 343 -15.78 12.57 0.68
C THR A 343 -16.62 11.40 1.19
N LEU A 344 -17.80 11.17 0.61
CA LEU A 344 -18.68 10.07 0.98
C LEU A 344 -18.06 8.71 0.68
N LEU A 345 -17.33 8.56 -0.43
CA LEU A 345 -16.61 7.33 -0.73
C LEU A 345 -15.56 7.00 0.35
N GLY A 346 -14.77 8.00 0.77
CA GLY A 346 -13.81 7.84 1.87
C GLY A 346 -14.47 7.54 3.21
N LEU A 347 -15.65 8.12 3.47
CA LEU A 347 -16.46 7.83 4.66
C LEU A 347 -16.98 6.39 4.65
N PHE A 348 -17.57 5.92 3.55
CA PHE A 348 -18.03 4.53 3.45
C PHE A 348 -16.88 3.54 3.62
N PHE A 349 -15.71 3.82 3.04
CA PHE A 349 -14.52 3.00 3.24
C PHE A 349 -14.06 3.00 4.70
N GLY A 350 -14.03 4.16 5.36
CA GLY A 350 -13.64 4.27 6.77
C GLY A 350 -14.60 3.57 7.72
N LEU A 351 -15.91 3.71 7.47
CA LEU A 351 -16.96 2.99 8.21
C LEU A 351 -16.85 1.49 8.01
N PHE A 352 -16.59 1.04 6.77
CA PHE A 352 -16.39 -0.37 6.46
C PHE A 352 -15.20 -0.93 7.25
N LEU A 353 -14.05 -0.27 7.23
CA LEU A 353 -12.87 -0.69 7.99
C LEU A 353 -13.14 -0.73 9.51
N SER A 354 -13.89 0.25 10.02
CA SER A 354 -14.25 0.30 11.44
C SER A 354 -15.20 -0.85 11.81
N LEU A 355 -16.18 -1.14 10.95
CA LEU A 355 -17.12 -2.23 11.13
C LEU A 355 -16.42 -3.59 11.11
N GLN A 356 -15.44 -3.80 10.22
CA GLN A 356 -14.63 -5.02 10.17
C GLN A 356 -13.81 -5.23 11.45
N ALA A 357 -13.25 -4.17 12.02
CA ALA A 357 -12.53 -4.24 13.29
C ALA A 357 -13.46 -4.68 14.44
N ILE A 358 -14.66 -4.11 14.51
CA ILE A 358 -15.68 -4.46 15.51
C ILE A 358 -16.17 -5.90 15.30
N ALA A 359 -16.49 -6.28 14.06
CA ALA A 359 -16.98 -7.62 13.71
C ALA A 359 -15.98 -8.72 14.04
N THR A 360 -14.69 -8.44 13.88
CA THR A 360 -13.60 -9.34 14.24
C THR A 360 -13.51 -9.49 15.76
N TYR A 361 -13.57 -8.39 16.49
CA TYR A 361 -13.50 -8.40 17.95
C TYR A 361 -14.70 -9.11 18.61
N GLU A 362 -15.93 -8.83 18.15
CA GLU A 362 -17.14 -9.48 18.69
C GLU A 362 -17.34 -10.91 18.18
N GLY A 363 -16.61 -11.34 17.16
CA GLY A 363 -16.81 -12.66 16.55
C GLY A 363 -18.18 -12.80 15.89
N TRP A 364 -18.69 -11.74 15.27
CA TRP A 364 -19.98 -11.79 14.56
C TRP A 364 -19.99 -12.86 13.47
N SER A 365 -21.15 -13.51 13.31
CA SER A 365 -21.37 -14.49 12.24
C SER A 365 -21.15 -13.88 10.84
N ASP A 366 -20.80 -14.73 9.87
CA ASP A 366 -20.64 -14.31 8.47
C ASP A 366 -21.93 -13.68 7.91
N GLN A 367 -23.11 -14.15 8.35
CA GLN A 367 -24.40 -13.57 7.97
C GLN A 367 -24.56 -12.13 8.50
N THR A 368 -24.21 -11.90 9.77
CA THR A 368 -24.26 -10.55 10.39
C THR A 368 -23.30 -9.61 9.66
N ARG A 369 -22.08 -10.06 9.38
CA ARG A 369 -21.07 -9.28 8.65
C ARG A 369 -21.58 -8.89 7.27
N ALA A 370 -21.96 -9.86 6.44
CA ALA A 370 -22.47 -9.63 5.10
C ALA A 370 -23.63 -8.59 5.08
N ILE A 371 -24.58 -8.69 6.01
CA ILE A 371 -25.71 -7.75 6.11
C ILE A 371 -25.26 -6.33 6.46
N LEU A 372 -24.35 -6.17 7.44
CA LEU A 372 -23.92 -4.84 7.89
C LEU A 372 -22.93 -4.19 6.91
N ASP A 373 -22.13 -4.99 6.21
CA ASP A 373 -21.18 -4.52 5.19
C ASP A 373 -21.89 -4.10 3.89
N PHE A 374 -22.97 -4.80 3.51
CA PHE A 374 -23.72 -4.56 2.28
C PHE A 374 -24.14 -3.09 2.04
N PRO A 375 -24.79 -2.37 2.98
CA PRO A 375 -25.17 -0.97 2.77
C PRO A 375 -23.96 -0.05 2.57
N LEU A 376 -22.81 -0.34 3.21
CA LEU A 376 -21.58 0.44 3.04
C LEU A 376 -20.97 0.18 1.65
N LEU A 377 -20.92 -1.08 1.23
CA LEU A 377 -20.49 -1.50 -0.11
C LEU A 377 -21.38 -0.92 -1.22
N ALA A 378 -22.70 -1.00 -1.04
CA ALA A 378 -23.67 -0.43 -1.97
C ALA A 378 -23.54 1.10 -2.07
N GLY A 379 -23.42 1.78 -0.92
CA GLY A 379 -23.18 3.23 -0.85
C GLY A 379 -21.90 3.65 -1.58
N ALA A 380 -20.79 2.94 -1.31
CA ALA A 380 -19.52 3.16 -2.00
C ALA A 380 -19.60 2.87 -3.50
N GLY A 381 -20.30 1.80 -3.91
CA GLY A 381 -20.56 1.48 -5.31
C GLY A 381 -21.31 2.59 -6.06
N VAL A 382 -22.36 3.15 -5.44
CA VAL A 382 -23.08 4.32 -5.99
C VAL A 382 -22.15 5.53 -6.12
N MET A 383 -21.26 5.76 -5.15
CA MET A 383 -20.28 6.84 -5.25
C MET A 383 -19.30 6.62 -6.41
N LEU A 384 -18.82 5.40 -6.64
CA LEU A 384 -17.99 5.06 -7.80
C LEU A 384 -18.73 5.31 -9.12
N VAL A 385 -19.99 4.89 -9.24
CA VAL A 385 -20.81 5.17 -10.43
C VAL A 385 -20.87 6.66 -10.71
N ARG A 386 -21.09 7.48 -9.67
CA ARG A 386 -21.11 8.95 -9.81
C ARG A 386 -19.74 9.51 -10.22
N LEU A 387 -18.64 9.02 -9.66
CA LEU A 387 -17.28 9.43 -10.08
C LEU A 387 -16.98 9.05 -11.52
N GLY A 388 -17.31 7.83 -11.94
CA GLY A 388 -17.13 7.37 -13.31
C GLY A 388 -17.96 8.18 -14.31
N GLN A 389 -19.18 8.58 -13.95
CA GLN A 389 -19.98 9.51 -14.74
C GLN A 389 -19.32 10.90 -14.87
N LEU A 390 -18.76 11.45 -13.79
CA LEU A 390 -18.04 12.73 -13.82
C LEU A 390 -16.78 12.66 -14.70
N LEU A 391 -16.02 11.56 -14.63
CA LEU A 391 -14.87 11.31 -15.52
C LEU A 391 -15.28 11.28 -16.99
N ARG A 392 -16.40 10.63 -17.31
CA ARG A 392 -16.92 10.59 -18.68
C ARG A 392 -17.37 11.97 -19.17
N ARG A 393 -18.00 12.79 -18.32
CA ARG A 393 -18.39 14.16 -18.69
C ARG A 393 -17.16 15.05 -18.93
N HIS A 394 -16.14 14.91 -18.11
CA HIS A 394 -14.86 15.57 -18.34
C HIS A 394 -14.28 15.24 -19.72
N ALA A 395 -14.26 13.95 -20.10
CA ALA A 395 -13.78 13.50 -21.40
C ALA A 395 -14.61 14.07 -22.57
N LEU A 396 -15.93 14.23 -22.40
CA LEU A 396 -16.80 14.85 -23.41
C LEU A 396 -16.56 16.36 -23.53
N ASN A 397 -16.24 17.04 -22.43
CA ASN A 397 -16.02 18.49 -22.40
C ASN A 397 -14.64 18.92 -22.94
N LEU A 398 -13.72 17.99 -23.20
CA LEU A 398 -12.36 18.31 -23.66
C LEU A 398 -12.29 18.72 -25.14
N GLY A 399 -13.35 18.51 -25.93
CA GLY A 399 -13.36 18.82 -27.37
C GLY A 399 -12.42 17.93 -28.19
N ASP A 400 -12.57 17.96 -29.52
CA ASP A 400 -11.90 17.05 -30.47
C ASP A 400 -10.80 17.79 -31.26
N ASP A 401 -10.02 18.65 -30.57
CA ASP A 401 -9.13 19.62 -31.23
C ASP A 401 -7.82 18.99 -31.79
N SER A 402 -7.52 17.71 -31.50
CA SER A 402 -6.39 16.97 -32.11
C SER A 402 -6.48 15.46 -31.91
N ASP A 403 -5.87 14.65 -32.79
CA ASP A 403 -5.86 13.17 -32.70
C ASP A 403 -5.28 12.64 -31.37
N ALA A 404 -4.26 13.30 -30.83
CA ALA A 404 -3.67 12.95 -29.54
C ALA A 404 -4.61 13.23 -28.36
N ALA A 405 -5.35 14.35 -28.41
CA ALA A 405 -6.41 14.65 -27.44
C ALA A 405 -7.55 13.61 -27.54
N ASN A 406 -7.87 13.16 -28.76
CA ASN A 406 -8.92 12.17 -29.00
C ASN A 406 -8.57 10.81 -28.39
N PHE A 407 -7.31 10.37 -28.46
CA PHE A 407 -6.85 9.15 -27.79
C PHE A 407 -6.99 9.26 -26.26
N LEU A 408 -6.50 10.36 -25.67
CA LEU A 408 -6.59 10.58 -24.22
C LEU A 408 -8.05 10.63 -23.75
N ASN A 409 -8.93 11.30 -24.50
CA ASN A 409 -10.37 11.35 -24.24
C ASN A 409 -11.00 9.95 -24.27
N ARG A 410 -10.64 9.10 -25.24
CA ARG A 410 -11.11 7.70 -25.31
C ARG A 410 -10.64 6.88 -24.13
N VAL A 411 -9.38 7.01 -23.71
CA VAL A 411 -8.83 6.31 -22.53
C VAL A 411 -9.56 6.76 -21.26
N LEU A 412 -9.75 8.06 -21.06
CA LEU A 412 -10.49 8.60 -19.91
C LEU A 412 -11.98 8.17 -19.92
N ALA A 413 -12.61 8.13 -21.08
CA ALA A 413 -13.98 7.66 -21.24
C ALA A 413 -14.09 6.14 -20.93
N LEU A 414 -13.11 5.34 -21.37
CA LEU A 414 -13.04 3.91 -21.07
C LEU A 414 -12.81 3.68 -19.57
N ALA A 415 -11.87 4.41 -18.96
CA ALA A 415 -11.63 4.36 -17.52
C ALA A 415 -12.90 4.73 -16.74
N GLY A 416 -13.60 5.79 -17.14
CA GLY A 416 -14.88 6.17 -16.53
C GLY A 416 -15.96 5.10 -16.67
N ARG A 417 -16.01 4.36 -17.80
CA ARG A 417 -16.92 3.21 -17.96
C ARG A 417 -16.52 2.04 -17.05
N ALA A 418 -15.23 1.73 -16.94
CA ALA A 418 -14.73 0.69 -16.05
C ALA A 418 -15.05 1.00 -14.58
N VAL A 419 -14.91 2.26 -14.15
CA VAL A 419 -15.29 2.70 -12.80
C VAL A 419 -16.79 2.57 -12.55
N VAL A 420 -17.63 2.93 -13.53
CA VAL A 420 -19.09 2.71 -13.43
C VAL A 420 -19.41 1.22 -13.33
N ALA A 421 -18.78 0.39 -14.16
CA ALA A 421 -18.97 -1.06 -14.13
C ALA A 421 -18.56 -1.64 -12.76
N ALA A 422 -17.40 -1.26 -12.22
CA ALA A 422 -16.96 -1.70 -10.89
C ALA A 422 -17.94 -1.29 -9.78
N GLY A 423 -18.48 -0.06 -9.85
CA GLY A 423 -19.47 0.43 -8.89
C GLY A 423 -20.83 -0.26 -8.96
N ILE A 424 -21.15 -0.95 -10.07
CA ILE A 424 -22.38 -1.75 -10.23
C ILE A 424 -22.10 -3.22 -9.89
N ILE A 425 -21.04 -3.79 -10.46
CA ILE A 425 -20.67 -5.20 -10.30
C ILE A 425 -20.36 -5.51 -8.83
N GLY A 426 -19.65 -4.62 -8.12
CA GLY A 426 -19.31 -4.82 -6.72
C GLY A 426 -20.54 -5.08 -5.82
N PRO A 427 -21.49 -4.14 -5.73
CA PRO A 427 -22.72 -4.36 -4.94
C PRO A 427 -23.55 -5.56 -5.41
N VAL A 428 -23.59 -5.86 -6.72
CA VAL A 428 -24.27 -7.06 -7.24
C VAL A 428 -23.61 -8.34 -6.74
N LEU A 429 -22.28 -8.41 -6.76
CA LEU A 429 -21.52 -9.54 -6.21
C LEU A 429 -21.75 -9.69 -4.70
N ALA A 430 -21.76 -8.58 -3.95
CA ALA A 430 -22.07 -8.60 -2.52
C ALA A 430 -23.48 -9.15 -2.25
N ALA A 431 -24.47 -8.73 -3.05
CA ALA A 431 -25.84 -9.20 -2.93
C ALA A 431 -25.96 -10.72 -3.18
N ILE A 432 -25.15 -11.28 -4.07
CA ILE A 432 -25.11 -12.72 -4.34
C ILE A 432 -24.41 -13.51 -3.21
N GLY A 433 -23.48 -12.87 -2.48
CA GLY A 433 -22.66 -13.51 -1.44
C GLY A 433 -21.16 -13.58 -1.75
N TYR A 434 -20.71 -13.05 -2.90
CA TYR A 434 -19.28 -12.92 -3.24
C TYR A 434 -18.67 -11.69 -2.58
N GLU A 435 -18.67 -11.67 -1.25
CA GLU A 435 -18.32 -10.49 -0.46
C GLU A 435 -16.86 -10.05 -0.67
N ALA A 436 -15.91 -10.99 -0.61
CA ALA A 436 -14.49 -10.69 -0.79
C ALA A 436 -14.19 -10.08 -2.18
N LEU A 437 -14.82 -10.61 -3.23
CA LEU A 437 -14.72 -10.02 -4.57
C LEU A 437 -15.37 -8.64 -4.64
N ALA A 438 -16.56 -8.47 -4.06
CA ALA A 438 -17.26 -7.19 -4.05
C ALA A 438 -16.43 -6.09 -3.38
N GLN A 439 -15.89 -6.36 -2.20
CA GLN A 439 -14.98 -5.47 -1.48
C GLN A 439 -13.75 -5.13 -2.33
N GLY A 440 -13.15 -6.15 -2.98
CA GLY A 440 -12.04 -5.97 -3.91
C GLY A 440 -12.40 -5.00 -5.04
N PHE A 441 -13.50 -5.24 -5.76
CA PHE A 441 -13.91 -4.38 -6.88
C PHE A 441 -14.20 -2.95 -6.45
N VAL A 442 -14.93 -2.74 -5.35
CA VAL A 442 -15.33 -1.40 -4.92
C VAL A 442 -14.14 -0.63 -4.35
N PHE A 443 -13.51 -1.15 -3.30
CA PHE A 443 -12.52 -0.37 -2.58
C PHE A 443 -11.18 -0.29 -3.31
N ARG A 444 -10.72 -1.35 -4.00
CA ARG A 444 -9.47 -1.29 -4.77
C ARG A 444 -9.58 -0.34 -5.97
N THR A 445 -10.75 -0.28 -6.61
CA THR A 445 -11.02 0.74 -7.63
C THR A 445 -11.00 2.15 -7.04
N GLY A 446 -11.63 2.35 -5.88
CA GLY A 446 -11.59 3.62 -5.14
C GLY A 446 -10.16 4.06 -4.79
N MET A 447 -9.33 3.15 -4.29
CA MET A 447 -7.93 3.41 -3.95
C MET A 447 -7.09 3.71 -5.20
N THR A 448 -7.32 2.99 -6.30
CA THR A 448 -6.65 3.27 -7.58
C THR A 448 -6.99 4.67 -8.09
N LEU A 449 -8.26 5.07 -8.02
CA LEU A 449 -8.68 6.44 -8.35
C LEU A 449 -8.06 7.48 -7.42
N ALA A 450 -7.96 7.17 -6.13
CA ALA A 450 -7.32 8.05 -5.16
C ALA A 450 -5.83 8.25 -5.48
N LEU A 451 -5.12 7.17 -5.84
CA LEU A 451 -3.72 7.21 -6.25
C LEU A 451 -3.53 8.02 -7.53
N VAL A 452 -4.34 7.77 -8.57
CA VAL A 452 -4.29 8.54 -9.83
C VAL A 452 -4.58 10.03 -9.56
N GLY A 453 -5.59 10.33 -8.75
CA GLY A 453 -5.88 11.69 -8.34
C GLY A 453 -4.70 12.33 -7.62
N ALA A 454 -4.04 11.61 -6.71
CA ALA A 454 -2.90 12.14 -5.97
C ALA A 454 -1.69 12.39 -6.88
N LEU A 455 -1.42 11.51 -7.84
CA LEU A 455 -0.40 11.71 -8.87
C LEU A 455 -0.68 12.97 -9.71
N ALA A 456 -1.94 13.22 -10.07
CA ALA A 456 -2.34 14.44 -10.80
C ALA A 456 -2.11 15.70 -9.96
N VAL A 457 -2.43 15.65 -8.65
CA VAL A 457 -2.16 16.76 -7.72
C VAL A 457 -0.65 17.00 -7.58
N LEU A 458 0.14 15.93 -7.52
CA LEU A 458 1.58 15.98 -7.37
C LEU A 458 2.27 16.51 -8.63
N HIS A 459 1.80 16.13 -9.83
CA HIS A 459 2.25 16.73 -11.09
C HIS A 459 2.11 18.26 -11.05
N ARG A 460 0.96 18.77 -10.63
CA ARG A 460 0.75 20.21 -10.48
C ARG A 460 1.71 20.83 -9.46
N PHE A 461 2.00 20.14 -8.37
CA PHE A 461 2.99 20.61 -7.41
C PHE A 461 4.39 20.70 -8.04
N TYR A 462 4.82 19.68 -8.79
CA TYR A 462 6.10 19.69 -9.50
C TYR A 462 6.21 20.82 -10.51
N THR A 463 5.16 21.07 -11.31
CA THR A 463 5.14 22.18 -12.28
C THR A 463 5.30 23.54 -11.58
N ASN A 464 4.58 23.75 -10.47
CA ASN A 464 4.71 24.99 -9.71
C ASN A 464 6.07 25.11 -9.02
N LEU A 465 6.61 24.02 -8.48
CA LEU A 465 7.93 24.02 -7.84
C LEU A 465 9.03 24.31 -8.87
N TYR A 466 8.96 23.69 -10.03
CA TYR A 466 9.91 23.91 -11.12
C TYR A 466 9.87 25.35 -11.64
N GLY A 467 8.66 25.87 -11.90
CA GLY A 467 8.47 27.27 -12.31
C GLY A 467 8.98 28.27 -11.27
N LEU A 468 8.87 27.95 -9.97
CA LEU A 468 9.42 28.75 -8.88
C LEU A 468 10.95 28.73 -8.87
N VAL A 469 11.57 27.55 -8.97
CA VAL A 469 13.03 27.37 -8.91
C VAL A 469 13.70 28.00 -10.13
N MET A 470 13.15 27.77 -11.32
CA MET A 470 13.70 28.29 -12.57
C MET A 470 13.21 29.69 -12.94
N ARG A 471 12.36 30.29 -12.10
CA ARG A 471 11.77 31.64 -12.30
C ARG A 471 11.12 31.80 -13.67
N LEU A 472 10.44 30.75 -14.12
CA LEU A 472 9.74 30.73 -15.41
C LEU A 472 8.39 31.42 -15.31
N ASP A 473 7.86 31.82 -16.46
CA ASP A 473 6.45 32.18 -16.58
C ASP A 473 5.56 30.92 -16.52
N GLN A 474 4.26 31.13 -16.29
CA GLN A 474 3.32 30.02 -16.09
C GLN A 474 3.25 29.10 -17.33
N LYS A 475 3.38 29.67 -18.54
CA LYS A 475 3.30 28.90 -19.79
C LYS A 475 4.55 28.06 -20.00
N ALA A 476 5.75 28.63 -19.87
CA ALA A 476 6.98 27.86 -20.04
C ALA A 476 7.15 26.80 -18.95
N ALA A 477 6.72 27.06 -17.72
CA ALA A 477 6.74 26.05 -16.66
C ALA A 477 5.83 24.85 -16.98
N THR A 478 4.65 25.09 -17.58
CA THR A 478 3.69 24.03 -17.95
C THR A 478 4.17 23.24 -19.18
N GLN A 479 4.89 23.88 -20.09
CA GLN A 479 5.46 23.24 -21.29
C GLN A 479 6.84 22.60 -21.04
N ALA A 480 7.41 22.76 -19.85
CA ALA A 480 8.72 22.22 -19.53
C ALA A 480 8.70 20.69 -19.45
N LEU A 481 9.74 20.05 -19.99
CA LEU A 481 9.90 18.60 -19.96
C LEU A 481 10.20 18.07 -18.55
N VAL A 482 10.89 18.85 -17.72
CA VAL A 482 11.37 18.40 -16.40
C VAL A 482 10.23 17.98 -15.46
N PRO A 483 9.16 18.77 -15.24
CA PRO A 483 8.01 18.32 -14.45
C PRO A 483 7.36 17.04 -14.98
N VAL A 484 7.30 16.87 -16.30
CA VAL A 484 6.75 15.66 -16.94
C VAL A 484 7.63 14.45 -16.63
N LEU A 485 8.96 14.58 -16.75
CA LEU A 485 9.91 13.52 -16.42
C LEU A 485 9.83 13.11 -14.95
N VAL A 486 9.74 14.09 -14.03
CA VAL A 486 9.59 13.81 -12.59
C VAL A 486 8.26 13.12 -12.31
N SER A 487 7.17 13.53 -12.96
CA SER A 487 5.88 12.84 -12.88
C SER A 487 5.92 11.43 -13.43
N PHE A 488 6.63 11.19 -14.54
CA PHE A 488 6.82 9.86 -15.11
C PHE A 488 7.59 8.94 -14.15
N LEU A 489 8.70 9.43 -13.57
CA LEU A 489 9.44 8.68 -12.55
C LEU A 489 8.59 8.41 -11.30
N THR A 490 7.76 9.38 -10.88
CA THR A 490 6.84 9.21 -9.75
C THR A 490 5.75 8.17 -10.07
N PHE A 491 5.26 8.14 -11.31
CA PHE A 491 4.31 7.13 -11.77
C PHE A 491 4.94 5.73 -11.76
N LEU A 492 6.18 5.57 -12.25
CA LEU A 492 6.92 4.30 -12.17
C LEU A 492 7.11 3.85 -10.72
N ALA A 493 7.48 4.77 -9.83
CA ALA A 493 7.59 4.49 -8.40
C ALA A 493 6.25 4.15 -7.72
N ALA A 494 5.11 4.49 -8.35
CA ALA A 494 3.78 4.16 -7.86
C ALA A 494 3.25 2.81 -8.38
N LEU A 495 3.91 2.17 -9.36
CA LEU A 495 3.50 0.86 -9.87
C LEU A 495 3.45 -0.23 -8.79
N PRO A 496 4.44 -0.34 -7.87
CA PRO A 496 4.36 -1.28 -6.75
C PRO A 496 3.13 -1.03 -5.87
N VAL A 497 2.76 0.23 -5.68
CA VAL A 497 1.57 0.61 -4.89
C VAL A 497 0.29 0.16 -5.59
N VAL A 498 0.20 0.31 -6.92
CA VAL A 498 -0.93 -0.22 -7.70
C VAL A 498 -1.03 -1.73 -7.57
N ALA A 499 0.10 -2.44 -7.64
CA ALA A 499 0.13 -3.89 -7.48
C ALA A 499 -0.38 -4.30 -6.08
N LEU A 500 0.06 -3.63 -5.01
CA LEU A 500 -0.43 -3.86 -3.64
C LEU A 500 -1.94 -3.60 -3.50
N ILE A 501 -2.45 -2.52 -4.11
CA ILE A 501 -3.90 -2.22 -4.11
C ILE A 501 -4.68 -3.38 -4.73
N TRP A 502 -4.15 -4.02 -5.77
CA TRP A 502 -4.79 -5.14 -6.44
C TRP A 502 -4.46 -6.52 -5.85
N GLY A 503 -3.76 -6.56 -4.72
CA GLY A 503 -3.52 -7.78 -3.94
C GLY A 503 -2.25 -8.53 -4.31
N ALA A 504 -1.29 -7.88 -4.97
CA ALA A 504 0.10 -8.35 -4.97
C ALA A 504 0.66 -8.27 -3.54
N ARG A 505 1.58 -9.14 -3.19
CA ARG A 505 2.19 -9.18 -1.87
C ARG A 505 3.48 -8.38 -1.88
N VAL A 506 3.88 -7.85 -0.72
CA VAL A 506 5.16 -7.12 -0.59
C VAL A 506 6.33 -8.00 -1.03
N VAL A 507 6.24 -9.31 -0.81
CA VAL A 507 7.29 -10.26 -1.20
C VAL A 507 7.40 -10.40 -2.73
N ASP A 508 6.30 -10.23 -3.47
CA ASP A 508 6.30 -10.25 -4.95
C ASP A 508 6.98 -9.00 -5.54
N LEU A 509 7.02 -7.90 -4.78
CA LEU A 509 7.59 -6.63 -5.24
C LEU A 509 9.12 -6.60 -5.26
N TRP A 510 9.78 -7.47 -4.49
CA TRP A 510 11.25 -7.52 -4.43
C TRP A 510 11.87 -8.34 -5.57
N GLU A 511 11.04 -9.00 -6.39
CA GLU A 511 11.48 -9.87 -7.48
C GLU A 511 11.40 -9.21 -8.87
N VAL A 512 10.81 -8.02 -8.97
CA VAL A 512 10.72 -7.20 -10.19
C VAL A 512 11.72 -6.05 -10.09
#